data_AF-A1SGU0-F1
#
_entry.id   AF-A1SGU0-F1
#
_cell.length_a   1.000
_cell.length_b   1.000
_cell.length_c   1.000
_cell.angle_alpha   90.00
_cell.angle_beta   90.00
_cell.angle_gamma   90.00
#
_symmetry.space_group_name_H-M   'P 1'
#
loop_
_entity.id
_entity.type
_entity.pdbx_description
1 polymer ?
#
loop_
_entity_poly.entity_id
_entity_poly.type
_entity_poly.pdbx_seq_one_letter_code
_entity_poly.pdbx_strand_id
1 'polypeptide(L)'
;MRAPVYMLVIWLVVLPWASHADSHHVTPNQTGFTLTGMDESEPSLTSGGGPTPAGAIPGAWHHETQCAVGLGGLDTCAEPARCHDGTLMTYTWFETPDGTRSSYESSCPEDAAVAASPAVTPGLVLRAFRRVPLPASELVVQPPGGRTLVNFETNFYTERGELTRVVRLLGRRVELRIWPEAFTWQYGDGVSERTRGAGSPYPDLEITHRYLRRGRVVVRVDTTYAADFRVGAGGWRHVDGTVTIPGAAEGLRVVTARPVLVGG
;
A
#
# COMPACT_ATOMS: atom_id res chain seq x y z
N MET A 1 24.26 15.84 -43.63
CA MET A 1 23.31 16.53 -42.72
C MET A 1 23.45 15.86 -41.35
N ARG A 2 24.46 16.25 -40.56
CA ARG A 2 24.40 17.10 -39.35
C ARG A 2 23.42 16.60 -38.26
N ALA A 3 24.01 15.96 -37.24
CA ALA A 3 23.42 15.66 -35.94
C ALA A 3 23.30 16.95 -35.09
N PRO A 4 22.30 17.06 -34.19
CA PRO A 4 22.31 18.07 -33.15
C PRO A 4 22.98 17.53 -31.87
N VAL A 5 24.05 18.21 -31.48
CA VAL A 5 24.68 18.19 -30.15
C VAL A 5 23.73 18.89 -29.18
N TYR A 6 23.33 18.24 -28.08
CA TYR A 6 22.68 18.92 -26.95
C TYR A 6 23.65 19.03 -25.79
N MET A 7 23.85 20.28 -25.39
CA MET A 7 24.83 20.76 -24.42
C MET A 7 24.32 20.55 -22.99
N LEU A 8 25.20 19.99 -22.18
CA LEU A 8 25.08 19.78 -20.74
C LEU A 8 24.88 21.12 -20.00
N VAL A 9 23.89 21.21 -19.10
CA VAL A 9 23.83 22.27 -18.08
C VAL A 9 23.72 21.62 -16.72
N ILE A 10 24.85 21.59 -16.01
CA ILE A 10 24.97 21.18 -14.60
C ILE A 10 24.59 22.37 -13.73
N TRP A 11 23.57 22.23 -12.89
CA TRP A 11 23.34 23.13 -11.76
C TRP A 11 23.94 22.52 -10.49
N LEU A 12 25.04 23.10 -10.03
CA LEU A 12 25.60 22.92 -8.69
C LEU A 12 24.85 23.85 -7.74
N VAL A 13 24.07 23.29 -6.81
CA VAL A 13 23.60 24.04 -5.63
C VAL A 13 24.33 23.50 -4.41
N VAL A 14 25.11 24.40 -3.80
CA VAL A 14 25.89 24.20 -2.60
C VAL A 14 24.95 24.21 -1.39
N LEU A 15 24.99 23.16 -0.58
CA LEU A 15 24.35 23.09 0.74
C LEU A 15 25.25 23.75 1.79
N PRO A 16 24.72 24.62 2.67
CA PRO A 16 25.31 24.82 3.98
C PRO A 16 24.60 23.96 5.05
N TRP A 17 25.37 22.99 5.54
CA TRP A 17 25.31 22.37 6.86
C TRP A 17 25.02 23.37 8.00
N ALA A 18 24.06 23.02 8.88
CA ALA A 18 23.98 23.54 10.23
C ALA A 18 23.49 22.41 11.15
N SER A 19 24.43 21.89 11.93
CA SER A 19 24.24 21.00 13.07
C SER A 19 23.52 21.72 14.21
N HIS A 20 22.46 21.15 14.77
CA HIS A 20 22.09 21.32 16.19
C HIS A 20 21.42 20.03 16.67
N ALA A 21 22.07 19.39 17.64
CA ALA A 21 21.55 18.24 18.37
C ALA A 21 21.04 18.76 19.71
N ASP A 22 19.72 18.78 19.92
CA ASP A 22 19.15 19.05 21.23
C ASP A 22 19.00 17.74 22.01
N SER A 23 19.75 17.71 23.11
CA SER A 23 19.83 16.62 24.07
C SER A 23 18.83 16.90 25.18
N HIS A 24 17.71 16.18 25.24
CA HIS A 24 16.82 16.25 26.40
C HIS A 24 17.22 15.19 27.43
N HIS A 25 17.75 15.67 28.54
CA HIS A 25 18.02 14.93 29.76
C HIS A 25 16.77 14.20 30.27
N VAL A 26 16.92 12.91 30.54
CA VAL A 26 16.00 12.10 31.34
C VAL A 26 16.51 12.08 32.78
N THR A 27 15.69 12.53 33.73
CA THR A 27 15.88 12.27 35.16
C THR A 27 14.78 11.31 35.64
N PRO A 28 15.10 10.21 36.34
CA PRO A 28 14.09 9.38 36.97
C PRO A 28 13.88 9.75 38.44
N ASN A 29 12.69 9.39 38.94
CA ASN A 29 12.36 9.02 40.33
C ASN A 29 11.43 9.97 41.10
N GLN A 30 10.23 9.45 41.42
CA GLN A 30 9.63 9.28 42.77
C GLN A 30 8.10 9.27 42.65
N THR A 31 7.47 8.09 42.69
CA THR A 31 6.82 7.45 43.86
C THR A 31 5.65 8.25 44.45
N GLY A 32 4.44 7.77 44.21
CA GLY A 32 3.21 8.27 44.83
C GLY A 32 1.98 7.53 44.32
N PHE A 33 1.75 6.31 44.83
CA PHE A 33 0.55 5.51 44.60
C PHE A 33 -0.50 5.88 45.66
N THR A 34 -1.70 6.27 45.24
CA THR A 34 -2.90 6.23 46.09
C THR A 34 -4.11 5.97 45.19
N LEU A 35 -4.72 4.79 45.35
CA LEU A 35 -5.98 4.40 44.73
C LEU A 35 -7.15 4.93 45.55
N THR A 36 -8.08 5.66 44.92
CA THR A 36 -9.51 5.64 45.27
C THR A 36 -10.32 6.17 44.09
N GLY A 37 -11.36 5.42 43.68
CA GLY A 37 -12.43 5.90 42.81
C GLY A 37 -12.54 5.18 41.47
N MET A 38 -13.28 4.07 41.44
CA MET A 38 -13.82 3.49 40.21
C MET A 38 -14.91 4.43 39.67
N ASP A 39 -14.85 4.75 38.39
CA ASP A 39 -16.04 5.10 37.61
C ASP A 39 -15.89 4.47 36.22
N GLU A 40 -16.88 3.65 35.87
CA GLU A 40 -16.96 2.93 34.60
C GLU A 40 -17.40 3.91 33.51
N SER A 41 -16.64 4.01 32.42
CA SER A 41 -17.08 4.67 31.20
C SER A 41 -16.34 4.08 29.99
N GLU A 42 -17.10 3.43 29.12
CA GLU A 42 -16.67 2.67 27.94
C GLU A 42 -15.94 3.53 26.89
N PRO A 43 -15.02 2.96 26.08
CA PRO A 43 -14.30 3.71 25.05
C PRO A 43 -15.19 4.01 23.83
N SER A 44 -15.58 5.26 23.66
CA SER A 44 -16.11 5.77 22.40
C SER A 44 -15.02 5.77 21.32
N LEU A 45 -15.29 5.04 20.24
CA LEU A 45 -14.46 4.91 19.04
C LEU A 45 -14.10 6.27 18.44
N THR A 46 -12.84 6.68 18.59
CA THR A 46 -12.23 7.75 17.79
C THR A 46 -12.01 7.26 16.37
N SER A 47 -12.82 7.70 15.42
CA SER A 47 -12.55 7.53 13.98
C SER A 47 -11.44 8.50 13.56
N GLY A 48 -10.20 8.01 13.55
CA GLY A 48 -9.04 8.71 13.02
C GLY A 48 -9.20 9.00 11.52
N GLY A 49 -8.92 10.26 11.15
CA GLY A 49 -9.07 10.80 9.81
C GLY A 49 -8.18 10.15 8.75
N GLY A 50 -8.76 9.99 7.56
CA GLY A 50 -8.00 9.82 6.32
C GLY A 50 -7.68 11.19 5.70
N PRO A 51 -6.65 11.30 4.84
CA PRO A 51 -6.26 12.58 4.24
C PRO A 51 -7.39 13.12 3.36
N THR A 52 -7.86 14.32 3.70
CA THR A 52 -8.81 15.11 2.94
C THR A 52 -8.20 15.45 1.56
N PRO A 53 -8.89 15.20 0.43
CA PRO A 53 -8.43 15.70 -0.86
C PRO A 53 -8.39 17.24 -0.81
N ALA A 54 -7.29 17.82 -1.30
CA ALA A 54 -7.09 19.26 -1.33
C ALA A 54 -8.24 19.94 -2.10
N GLY A 55 -9.12 20.61 -1.36
CA GLY A 55 -10.33 21.26 -1.87
C GLY A 55 -11.61 21.03 -1.05
N ALA A 56 -11.61 20.09 -0.09
CA ALA A 56 -12.77 19.97 0.81
C ALA A 56 -12.71 21.04 1.91
N ILE A 57 -13.77 21.85 2.01
CA ILE A 57 -13.98 22.77 3.13
C ILE A 57 -14.11 21.89 4.39
N PRO A 58 -13.40 22.20 5.50
CA PRO A 58 -13.61 21.48 6.75
C PRO A 58 -15.06 21.74 7.23
N GLY A 59 -15.72 20.69 7.73
CA GLY A 59 -17.09 20.78 8.24
C GLY A 59 -17.81 19.44 8.25
N ALA A 60 -19.04 19.44 8.74
CA ALA A 60 -19.88 18.27 8.90
C ALA A 60 -21.18 18.43 8.09
N TRP A 61 -21.64 17.33 7.51
CA TRP A 61 -22.98 17.27 6.92
C TRP A 61 -23.99 16.87 7.98
N HIS A 62 -25.10 17.60 8.03
CA HIS A 62 -26.23 17.35 8.91
C HIS A 62 -27.48 17.09 8.07
N HIS A 63 -28.38 16.27 8.60
CA HIS A 63 -29.65 15.94 7.99
C HIS A 63 -30.75 15.93 9.05
N GLU A 64 -31.91 16.46 8.71
CA GLU A 64 -33.10 16.46 9.57
C GLU A 64 -34.36 16.22 8.73
N THR A 65 -35.43 15.73 9.36
CA THR A 65 -36.74 15.67 8.69
C THR A 65 -37.24 17.09 8.47
N GLN A 66 -37.57 17.43 7.22
CA GLN A 66 -38.11 18.75 6.91
C GLN A 66 -39.52 18.89 7.48
N CYS A 67 -39.82 20.04 8.08
CA CYS A 67 -41.18 20.39 8.51
C CYS A 67 -42.00 20.95 7.34
N ALA A 68 -43.31 20.68 7.30
CA ALA A 68 -44.19 21.26 6.28
C ALA A 68 -44.29 22.79 6.46
N VAL A 69 -44.02 23.57 5.40
CA VAL A 69 -44.20 25.04 5.44
C VAL A 69 -45.68 25.39 5.29
N GLY A 70 -46.24 26.08 6.29
CA GLY A 70 -47.62 26.58 6.28
C GLY A 70 -48.43 26.36 7.56
N LEU A 71 -47.92 25.57 8.52
CA LEU A 71 -48.53 25.40 9.85
C LEU A 71 -47.43 25.41 10.94
N GLY A 72 -47.30 26.55 11.65
CA GLY A 72 -46.48 26.66 12.87
C GLY A 72 -45.02 27.05 12.64
N GLY A 73 -44.51 27.94 13.50
CA GLY A 73 -43.18 28.56 13.42
C GLY A 73 -41.99 27.62 13.66
N LEU A 74 -40.80 28.22 13.62
CA LEU A 74 -39.47 27.63 13.47
C LEU A 74 -38.97 26.70 14.61
N ASP A 75 -39.77 26.39 15.62
CA ASP A 75 -39.26 25.69 16.83
C ASP A 75 -39.96 24.37 17.19
N THR A 76 -41.05 23.97 16.50
CA THR A 76 -41.65 22.63 16.69
C THR A 76 -42.20 22.08 15.39
N CYS A 77 -41.61 20.97 14.94
CA CYS A 77 -42.07 20.20 13.79
C CYS A 77 -43.40 19.52 14.13
N ALA A 78 -44.54 20.21 13.94
CA ALA A 78 -45.87 19.67 14.22
C ALA A 78 -46.24 18.56 13.24
N GLU A 79 -45.89 18.74 11.97
CA GLU A 79 -46.06 17.72 10.92
C GLU A 79 -44.85 17.70 9.98
N PRO A 80 -44.29 16.51 9.69
CA PRO A 80 -43.18 16.40 8.76
C PRO A 80 -43.66 16.55 7.32
N ALA A 81 -42.88 17.26 6.50
CA ALA A 81 -43.09 17.35 5.07
C ALA A 81 -42.97 15.97 4.43
N ARG A 82 -43.89 15.67 3.52
CA ARG A 82 -43.92 14.40 2.80
C ARG A 82 -43.68 14.60 1.31
N CYS A 83 -42.95 13.65 0.73
CA CYS A 83 -42.76 13.49 -0.70
C CYS A 83 -44.05 13.01 -1.37
N HIS A 84 -44.07 12.99 -2.70
CA HIS A 84 -45.26 12.60 -3.46
C HIS A 84 -45.69 11.15 -3.16
N ASP A 85 -44.73 10.27 -2.87
CA ASP A 85 -44.93 8.88 -2.48
C ASP A 85 -45.31 8.69 -0.99
N GLY A 86 -45.41 9.77 -0.22
CA GLY A 86 -45.73 9.76 1.21
C GLY A 86 -44.53 9.57 2.16
N THR A 87 -43.32 9.38 1.63
CA THR A 87 -42.08 9.31 2.43
C THR A 87 -41.71 10.67 3.03
N LEU A 88 -40.84 10.68 4.05
CA LEU A 88 -40.43 11.91 4.72
C LEU A 88 -39.38 12.65 3.88
N MET A 89 -39.60 13.94 3.69
CA MET A 89 -38.63 14.82 3.03
C MET A 89 -37.47 15.13 3.98
N THR A 90 -36.23 15.02 3.49
CA THR A 90 -35.02 15.27 4.28
C THR A 90 -34.41 16.61 3.91
N TYR A 91 -34.07 17.40 4.93
CA TYR A 91 -33.36 18.67 4.83
C TYR A 91 -31.88 18.47 5.18
N THR A 92 -30.98 18.79 4.25
CA THR A 92 -29.53 18.59 4.42
C THR A 92 -28.78 19.92 4.39
N TRP A 93 -27.83 20.11 5.33
CA TRP A 93 -26.96 21.28 5.36
C TRP A 93 -25.52 20.93 5.74
N PHE A 94 -24.57 21.75 5.31
CA PHE A 94 -23.15 21.63 5.66
C PHE A 94 -22.77 22.68 6.70
N GLU A 95 -22.25 22.26 7.85
CA GLU A 95 -21.79 23.14 8.93
C GLU A 95 -20.27 23.18 8.97
N THR A 96 -19.71 24.38 8.78
CA THR A 96 -18.26 24.63 8.92
C THR A 96 -17.85 24.71 10.39
N PRO A 97 -16.55 24.52 10.74
CA PRO A 97 -16.04 24.64 12.10
C PRO A 97 -16.36 25.98 12.78
N ASP A 98 -16.54 27.04 12.00
CA ASP A 98 -16.91 28.37 12.48
C ASP A 98 -18.42 28.51 12.75
N GLY A 99 -19.18 27.40 12.71
CA GLY A 99 -20.63 27.35 12.92
C GLY A 99 -21.46 27.88 11.75
N THR A 100 -20.82 28.24 10.63
CA THR A 100 -21.54 28.74 9.45
C THR A 100 -22.15 27.56 8.70
N ARG A 101 -23.48 27.60 8.51
CA ARG A 101 -24.23 26.60 7.74
C ARG A 101 -24.37 27.05 6.29
N SER A 102 -24.06 26.15 5.35
CA SER A 102 -24.09 26.41 3.90
C SER A 102 -24.64 25.21 3.12
N SER A 103 -25.19 25.51 1.93
CA SER A 103 -26.03 24.62 1.10
C SER A 103 -27.35 24.19 1.77
N TYR A 104 -28.44 24.37 1.03
CA TYR A 104 -29.79 23.99 1.44
C TYR A 104 -30.35 23.10 0.33
N GLU A 105 -30.50 21.82 0.59
CA GLU A 105 -31.21 20.93 -0.35
C GLU A 105 -32.22 20.08 0.40
N SER A 106 -33.45 20.16 -0.07
CA SER A 106 -34.55 19.32 0.32
C SER A 106 -34.63 18.19 -0.70
N SER A 107 -34.42 16.95 -0.26
CA SER A 107 -34.46 15.79 -1.16
C SER A 107 -35.49 14.78 -0.70
N CYS A 108 -36.19 14.20 -1.67
CA CYS A 108 -36.97 13.01 -1.46
C CYS A 108 -36.11 11.75 -1.64
N PRO A 109 -36.40 10.63 -0.92
CA PRO A 109 -35.64 9.38 -1.07
C PRO A 109 -35.59 8.84 -2.50
N GLU A 110 -36.56 9.20 -3.34
CA GLU A 110 -36.57 8.88 -4.77
C GLU A 110 -35.50 9.66 -5.58
N ASP A 111 -35.15 10.87 -5.13
CA ASP A 111 -34.12 11.72 -5.72
C ASP A 111 -32.73 11.43 -5.11
N ALA A 112 -32.70 11.02 -3.85
CA ALA A 112 -31.51 10.59 -3.15
C ALA A 112 -31.17 9.15 -3.57
N ALA A 113 -30.46 9.02 -4.69
CA ALA A 113 -29.86 7.78 -5.17
C ALA A 113 -29.48 6.87 -3.98
N VAL A 114 -30.25 5.79 -3.86
CA VAL A 114 -30.14 4.68 -2.90
C VAL A 114 -28.74 4.64 -2.29
N ALA A 115 -28.62 4.93 -0.99
CA ALA A 115 -27.39 4.73 -0.23
C ALA A 115 -26.80 3.37 -0.63
N ALA A 116 -25.75 3.40 -1.45
CA ALA A 116 -25.33 2.21 -2.18
C ALA A 116 -24.94 1.15 -1.15
N SER A 117 -25.68 0.03 -1.12
CA SER A 117 -25.34 -1.13 -0.31
C SER A 117 -23.83 -1.39 -0.44
N PRO A 118 -23.10 -1.63 0.66
CA PRO A 118 -21.64 -1.69 0.63
C PRO A 118 -21.19 -2.73 -0.40
N ALA A 119 -20.60 -2.25 -1.49
CA ALA A 119 -20.19 -3.07 -2.61
C ALA A 119 -18.70 -3.43 -2.48
N VAL A 120 -18.33 -4.61 -3.00
CA VAL A 120 -16.91 -4.99 -3.14
C VAL A 120 -16.31 -4.17 -4.29
N THR A 121 -15.66 -3.06 -3.95
CA THR A 121 -14.96 -2.17 -4.89
C THR A 121 -13.51 -2.63 -5.12
N PRO A 122 -12.87 -2.28 -6.26
CA PRO A 122 -11.46 -2.59 -6.52
C PRO A 122 -10.52 -2.11 -5.40
N GLY A 123 -10.73 -0.89 -4.88
CA GLY A 123 -9.95 -0.35 -3.78
C GLY A 123 -10.08 -1.15 -2.47
N LEU A 124 -11.26 -1.71 -2.18
CA LEU A 124 -11.43 -2.61 -1.03
C LEU A 124 -10.67 -3.93 -1.23
N VAL A 125 -10.68 -4.46 -2.45
CA VAL A 125 -9.97 -5.69 -2.81
C VAL A 125 -8.47 -5.48 -2.75
N LEU A 126 -7.91 -4.37 -3.24
CA LEU A 126 -6.49 -4.06 -3.11
C LEU A 126 -6.04 -4.02 -1.63
N ARG A 127 -6.82 -3.35 -0.77
CA ARG A 127 -6.55 -3.33 0.68
C ARG A 127 -6.55 -4.72 1.29
N ALA A 128 -7.45 -5.60 0.85
CA ALA A 128 -7.48 -6.99 1.26
C ALA A 128 -6.28 -7.77 0.72
N PHE A 129 -5.95 -7.58 -0.56
CA PHE A 129 -4.83 -8.23 -1.25
C PHE A 129 -3.50 -7.95 -0.56
N ARG A 130 -3.26 -6.70 -0.13
CA ARG A 130 -2.08 -6.32 0.68
C ARG A 130 -1.94 -7.06 2.01
N ARG A 131 -3.02 -7.65 2.53
CA ARG A 131 -3.03 -8.44 3.77
C ARG A 131 -3.06 -9.94 3.53
N VAL A 132 -3.17 -10.38 2.28
CA VAL A 132 -3.12 -11.81 1.94
C VAL A 132 -1.68 -12.29 2.16
N PRO A 133 -1.46 -13.38 2.91
CA PRO A 133 -0.14 -13.98 3.02
C PRO A 133 0.27 -14.58 1.67
N LEU A 134 1.27 -13.97 1.05
CA LEU A 134 1.87 -14.42 -0.20
C LEU A 134 3.26 -15.01 0.10
N PRO A 135 3.65 -16.11 -0.58
CA PRO A 135 4.96 -16.71 -0.37
C PRO A 135 6.06 -15.78 -0.89
N ALA A 136 7.20 -15.77 -0.20
CA ALA A 136 8.43 -15.19 -0.76
C ALA A 136 8.95 -16.09 -1.88
N SER A 137 9.65 -15.52 -2.86
CA SER A 137 10.37 -16.31 -3.87
C SER A 137 11.64 -16.93 -3.28
N GLU A 138 11.90 -18.18 -3.64
CA GLU A 138 13.11 -18.90 -3.26
C GLU A 138 14.21 -18.55 -4.26
N LEU A 139 15.31 -17.98 -3.77
CA LEU A 139 16.42 -17.60 -4.63
C LEU A 139 17.28 -18.83 -4.91
N VAL A 140 17.62 -19.05 -6.17
CA VAL A 140 18.64 -20.03 -6.55
C VAL A 140 19.84 -19.31 -7.14
N VAL A 141 21.02 -19.62 -6.60
CA VAL A 141 22.30 -19.07 -7.04
C VAL A 141 23.14 -20.18 -7.64
N GLN A 142 23.67 -19.94 -8.84
CA GLN A 142 24.60 -20.85 -9.52
C GLN A 142 25.98 -20.17 -9.73
N PRO A 143 27.09 -20.86 -9.39
CA PRO A 143 27.15 -22.23 -8.89
C PRO A 143 26.62 -22.39 -7.45
N PRO A 144 26.13 -23.59 -7.08
CA PRO A 144 25.62 -23.84 -5.73
C PRO A 144 26.75 -23.82 -4.69
N GLY A 145 26.39 -23.74 -3.41
CA GLY A 145 27.33 -23.80 -2.29
C GLY A 145 27.72 -22.44 -1.69
N GLY A 146 26.97 -21.37 -1.99
CA GLY A 146 27.12 -20.06 -1.34
C GLY A 146 28.46 -19.39 -1.62
N ARG A 147 29.09 -19.72 -2.75
CA ARG A 147 30.38 -19.17 -3.19
C ARG A 147 30.35 -18.88 -4.67
N THR A 148 30.92 -17.74 -5.05
CA THR A 148 31.16 -17.40 -6.46
C THR A 148 32.54 -16.77 -6.64
N LEU A 149 32.99 -16.62 -7.88
CA LEU A 149 34.29 -16.06 -8.21
C LEU A 149 34.19 -14.58 -8.58
N VAL A 150 35.19 -13.80 -8.17
CA VAL A 150 35.40 -12.44 -8.69
C VAL A 150 35.61 -12.51 -10.22
N ASN A 151 35.00 -11.59 -10.96
CA ASN A 151 35.06 -11.47 -12.42
C ASN A 151 34.39 -12.60 -13.22
N PHE A 152 33.59 -13.46 -12.58
CA PHE A 152 32.76 -14.46 -13.26
C PHE A 152 31.29 -14.13 -13.13
N GLU A 153 30.51 -14.51 -14.14
CA GLU A 153 29.05 -14.42 -14.11
C GLU A 153 28.50 -15.41 -13.07
N THR A 154 27.74 -14.88 -12.11
CA THR A 154 26.96 -15.66 -11.15
C THR A 154 25.51 -15.62 -11.61
N ASN A 155 24.87 -16.77 -11.79
CA ASN A 155 23.49 -16.84 -12.26
C ASN A 155 22.50 -16.85 -11.09
N PHE A 156 21.38 -16.17 -11.26
CA PHE A 156 20.30 -16.04 -10.29
C PHE A 156 18.97 -16.39 -10.95
N TYR A 157 18.15 -17.21 -10.30
CA TYR A 157 16.79 -17.46 -10.78
C TYR A 157 15.86 -17.86 -9.63
N THR A 158 14.56 -17.96 -9.91
CA THR A 158 13.53 -18.46 -8.99
C THR A 158 12.44 -19.20 -9.77
N GLU A 159 11.64 -20.01 -9.10
CA GLU A 159 10.58 -20.84 -9.73
C GLU A 159 9.17 -20.37 -9.34
N ARG A 160 9.02 -19.11 -8.92
CA ARG A 160 7.73 -18.60 -8.46
C ARG A 160 6.73 -18.47 -9.61
N GLY A 161 5.66 -19.24 -9.53
CA GLY A 161 4.52 -19.19 -10.46
C GLY A 161 3.26 -18.54 -9.90
N GLU A 162 2.16 -18.70 -10.65
CA GLU A 162 0.83 -18.22 -10.29
C GLU A 162 0.24 -18.98 -9.10
N LEU A 163 -0.66 -18.32 -8.36
CA LEU A 163 -1.43 -18.93 -7.29
C LEU A 163 -2.84 -18.35 -7.18
N THR A 164 -3.72 -19.08 -6.50
CA THR A 164 -5.09 -18.61 -6.19
C THR A 164 -5.30 -18.47 -4.69
N ARG A 165 -6.04 -17.43 -4.29
CA ARG A 165 -6.45 -17.19 -2.90
C ARG A 165 -7.92 -16.86 -2.84
N VAL A 166 -8.56 -17.19 -1.72
CA VAL A 166 -9.96 -16.85 -1.46
C VAL A 166 -10.04 -16.03 -0.19
N VAL A 167 -10.72 -14.89 -0.26
CA VAL A 167 -10.97 -14.01 0.87
C VAL A 167 -12.46 -13.73 1.01
N ARG A 168 -12.89 -13.29 2.20
CA ARG A 168 -14.26 -12.83 2.43
C ARG A 168 -14.26 -11.33 2.65
N LEU A 169 -15.01 -10.59 1.84
CA LEU A 169 -15.17 -9.14 1.94
C LEU A 169 -16.66 -8.83 1.99
N LEU A 170 -17.09 -8.13 3.05
CA LEU A 170 -18.50 -7.75 3.24
C LEU A 170 -19.44 -8.97 3.14
N GLY A 171 -19.05 -10.09 3.76
CA GLY A 171 -19.78 -11.36 3.71
C GLY A 171 -19.68 -12.14 2.38
N ARG A 172 -19.12 -11.54 1.33
CA ARG A 172 -19.03 -12.16 -0.01
C ARG A 172 -17.69 -12.87 -0.22
N ARG A 173 -17.74 -14.03 -0.89
CA ARG A 173 -16.54 -14.75 -1.34
C ARG A 173 -15.92 -14.01 -2.53
N VAL A 174 -14.63 -13.68 -2.39
CA VAL A 174 -13.81 -13.06 -3.43
C VAL A 174 -12.65 -13.98 -3.72
N GLU A 175 -12.48 -14.36 -4.98
CA GLU A 175 -11.35 -15.17 -5.41
C GLU A 175 -10.33 -14.29 -6.11
N LEU A 176 -9.06 -14.55 -5.85
CA LEU A 176 -7.90 -13.83 -6.38
C LEU A 176 -7.06 -14.81 -7.19
N ARG A 177 -6.80 -14.48 -8.46
CA ARG A 177 -5.74 -15.08 -9.29
C ARG A 177 -4.55 -14.16 -9.22
N ILE A 178 -3.41 -14.66 -8.77
CA ILE A 178 -2.25 -13.85 -8.41
C ILE A 178 -1.04 -14.40 -9.17
N TRP A 179 -0.26 -13.52 -9.77
CA TRP A 179 0.96 -13.90 -10.50
C TRP A 179 2.10 -12.91 -10.23
N PRO A 180 3.36 -13.36 -10.32
CA PRO A 180 4.51 -12.45 -10.33
C PRO A 180 4.47 -11.56 -11.56
N GLU A 181 4.41 -10.25 -11.34
CA GLU A 181 4.53 -9.27 -12.43
C GLU A 181 6.00 -8.87 -12.65
N ALA A 182 6.80 -8.87 -11.59
CA ALA A 182 8.21 -8.52 -11.65
C ALA A 182 9.02 -9.08 -10.48
N PHE A 183 10.33 -9.20 -10.73
CA PHE A 183 11.34 -9.63 -9.78
C PHE A 183 12.39 -8.53 -9.64
N THR A 184 12.81 -8.23 -8.41
CA THR A 184 13.88 -7.27 -8.11
C THR A 184 15.01 -8.00 -7.42
N TRP A 185 16.10 -8.20 -8.15
CA TRP A 185 17.30 -8.90 -7.74
C TRP A 185 18.21 -7.93 -7.00
N GLN A 186 18.60 -8.31 -5.79
CA GLN A 186 19.50 -7.54 -4.95
C GLN A 186 20.80 -8.34 -4.86
N TYR A 187 21.89 -7.85 -5.45
CA TYR A 187 23.17 -8.56 -5.50
C TYR A 187 24.05 -8.30 -4.26
N GLY A 188 23.63 -7.38 -3.39
CA GLY A 188 24.29 -7.14 -2.10
C GLY A 188 25.61 -6.37 -2.16
N ASP A 189 26.02 -5.90 -3.33
CA ASP A 189 27.20 -5.03 -3.54
C ASP A 189 26.82 -3.59 -3.92
N GLY A 190 25.54 -3.24 -3.80
CA GLY A 190 24.96 -1.95 -4.18
C GLY A 190 24.30 -1.94 -5.56
N VAL A 191 24.44 -3.02 -6.34
CA VAL A 191 23.75 -3.19 -7.62
C VAL A 191 22.47 -3.99 -7.43
N SER A 192 21.43 -3.58 -8.16
CA SER A 192 20.16 -4.29 -8.24
C SER A 192 19.61 -4.25 -9.66
N GLU A 193 18.83 -5.25 -10.02
CA GLU A 193 18.19 -5.36 -11.34
C GLU A 193 16.72 -5.71 -11.20
N ARG A 194 15.86 -5.19 -12.07
CA ARG A 194 14.43 -5.51 -12.10
C ARG A 194 14.07 -6.18 -13.42
N THR A 195 13.50 -7.37 -13.37
CA THR A 195 13.09 -8.16 -14.53
C THR A 195 11.61 -8.53 -14.46
N ARG A 196 11.04 -8.92 -15.61
CA ARG A 196 9.70 -9.56 -15.67
C ARG A 196 9.79 -11.09 -15.58
N GLY A 197 10.89 -11.66 -16.10
CA GLY A 197 11.17 -13.09 -16.03
C GLY A 197 11.82 -13.49 -14.71
N ALA A 198 11.61 -14.73 -14.32
CA ALA A 198 12.15 -15.32 -13.09
C ALA A 198 13.61 -15.80 -13.24
N GLY A 199 14.21 -15.61 -14.41
CA GLY A 199 15.51 -16.17 -14.78
C GLY A 199 15.41 -17.65 -15.13
N SER A 200 16.53 -18.22 -15.57
CA SER A 200 16.63 -19.61 -16.00
C SER A 200 17.93 -20.24 -15.49
N PRO A 201 17.93 -21.55 -15.19
CA PRO A 201 19.17 -22.24 -14.83
C PRO A 201 20.16 -22.26 -16.02
N TYR A 202 21.41 -22.64 -15.75
CA TYR A 202 22.34 -23.02 -16.82
C TYR A 202 21.68 -24.09 -17.74
N PRO A 203 21.81 -23.99 -19.07
CA PRO A 203 22.74 -23.11 -19.81
C PRO A 203 22.20 -21.75 -20.24
N ASP A 204 20.93 -21.43 -20.00
CA ASP A 204 20.29 -20.23 -20.56
C ASP A 204 20.76 -18.93 -19.89
N LEU A 205 21.00 -18.97 -18.57
CA LEU A 205 21.67 -17.91 -17.80
C LEU A 205 21.09 -16.49 -18.03
N GLU A 206 19.78 -16.34 -17.90
CA GLU A 206 19.10 -15.08 -18.24
C GLU A 206 19.44 -13.90 -17.30
N ILE A 207 19.76 -14.18 -16.05
CA ILE A 207 19.96 -13.16 -15.02
C ILE A 207 21.28 -13.45 -14.32
N THR A 208 22.29 -12.68 -14.70
CA THR A 208 23.64 -12.84 -14.16
C THR A 208 24.17 -11.56 -13.57
N HIS A 209 25.06 -11.72 -12.58
CA HIS A 209 25.81 -10.61 -12.03
C HIS A 209 27.28 -10.97 -11.83
N ARG A 210 28.14 -10.01 -12.16
CA ARG A 210 29.59 -10.14 -12.06
C ARG A 210 30.15 -9.27 -10.94
N TYR A 211 30.60 -9.94 -9.88
CA TYR A 211 31.23 -9.27 -8.74
C TYR A 211 32.67 -8.85 -9.04
N LEU A 212 33.00 -7.58 -8.76
CA LEU A 212 34.34 -7.02 -9.01
C LEU A 212 35.26 -7.06 -7.78
N ARG A 213 34.72 -7.30 -6.59
CA ARG A 213 35.45 -7.30 -5.33
C ARG A 213 35.17 -8.57 -4.56
N ARG A 214 36.23 -9.18 -3.99
CA ARG A 214 36.08 -10.29 -3.05
C ARG A 214 35.40 -9.79 -1.76
N GLY A 215 34.62 -10.65 -1.12
CA GLY A 215 33.91 -10.28 0.09
C GLY A 215 32.73 -11.19 0.40
N ARG A 216 31.91 -10.75 1.35
CA ARG A 216 30.60 -11.34 1.64
C ARG A 216 29.55 -10.34 1.20
N VAL A 217 28.55 -10.84 0.51
CA VAL A 217 27.37 -10.08 0.10
C VAL A 217 26.12 -10.82 0.58
N VAL A 218 25.02 -10.08 0.71
CA VAL A 218 23.71 -10.63 1.03
C VAL A 218 22.83 -10.46 -0.18
N VAL A 219 22.44 -11.57 -0.79
CA VAL A 219 21.62 -11.61 -1.99
C VAL A 219 20.17 -11.95 -1.64
N ARG A 220 19.21 -11.43 -2.41
CA ARG A 220 17.79 -11.76 -2.30
C ARG A 220 17.05 -11.39 -3.59
N VAL A 221 15.86 -11.96 -3.79
CA VAL A 221 14.93 -11.57 -4.85
C VAL A 221 13.59 -11.15 -4.28
N ASP A 222 13.17 -9.92 -4.55
CA ASP A 222 11.86 -9.41 -4.15
C ASP A 222 10.86 -9.63 -5.28
N THR A 223 9.66 -10.08 -4.95
CA THR A 223 8.62 -10.38 -5.96
C THR A 223 7.46 -9.41 -5.84
N THR A 224 7.17 -8.70 -6.93
CA THR A 224 5.98 -7.86 -7.06
C THR A 224 4.87 -8.69 -7.70
N TYR A 225 3.77 -8.87 -6.96
CA TYR A 225 2.58 -9.60 -7.41
C TYR A 225 1.49 -8.67 -7.91
N ALA A 226 0.89 -9.04 -9.04
CA ALA A 226 -0.37 -8.51 -9.52
C ALA A 226 -1.48 -9.54 -9.30
N ALA A 227 -2.74 -9.10 -9.38
CA ALA A 227 -3.87 -9.99 -9.22
C ALA A 227 -5.09 -9.56 -10.03
N ASP A 228 -5.89 -10.56 -10.41
CA ASP A 228 -7.27 -10.40 -10.83
C ASP A 228 -8.19 -10.96 -9.76
N PHE A 229 -9.39 -10.41 -9.66
CA PHE A 229 -10.39 -10.82 -8.69
C PHE A 229 -11.76 -11.08 -9.31
N ARG A 230 -12.50 -12.02 -8.74
CA ARG A 230 -13.93 -12.24 -9.02
C ARG A 230 -14.73 -12.30 -7.74
N VAL A 231 -15.99 -11.87 -7.80
CA VAL A 231 -16.92 -11.87 -6.66
C VAL A 231 -18.06 -12.83 -6.98
N GLY A 232 -18.21 -13.90 -6.19
CA GLY A 232 -19.18 -14.96 -6.50
C GLY A 232 -18.97 -15.54 -7.91
N ALA A 233 -20.05 -15.61 -8.70
CA ALA A 233 -20.03 -16.06 -10.09
C ALA A 233 -19.83 -14.93 -11.12
N GLY A 234 -19.43 -13.73 -10.69
CA GLY A 234 -19.16 -12.61 -11.58
C GLY A 234 -17.88 -12.79 -12.42
N GLY A 235 -17.66 -11.88 -13.37
CA GLY A 235 -16.46 -11.85 -14.21
C GLY A 235 -15.18 -11.52 -13.44
N TRP A 236 -14.04 -11.92 -14.01
CA TRP A 236 -12.71 -11.51 -13.55
C TRP A 236 -12.48 -10.03 -13.84
N ARG A 237 -11.90 -9.33 -12.88
CA ARG A 237 -11.54 -7.91 -12.96
C ARG A 237 -10.14 -7.70 -12.41
N HIS A 238 -9.41 -6.75 -12.96
CA HIS A 238 -8.07 -6.43 -12.48
C HIS A 238 -8.09 -5.76 -11.09
N VAL A 239 -7.11 -6.07 -10.25
CA VAL A 239 -6.86 -5.31 -9.02
C VAL A 239 -5.93 -4.15 -9.35
N ASP A 240 -6.39 -2.91 -9.15
CA ASP A 240 -5.62 -1.71 -9.44
C ASP A 240 -4.48 -1.50 -8.40
N GLY A 241 -3.39 -2.24 -8.56
CA GLY A 241 -2.19 -2.13 -7.75
C GLY A 241 -1.55 -3.48 -7.45
N THR A 242 -0.36 -3.42 -6.85
CA THR A 242 0.48 -4.60 -6.61
C THR A 242 0.88 -4.74 -5.16
N VAL A 243 1.41 -5.92 -4.82
CA VAL A 243 1.98 -6.25 -3.51
C VAL A 243 3.39 -6.77 -3.70
N THR A 244 4.38 -6.16 -3.04
CA THR A 244 5.76 -6.63 -3.09
C THR A 244 6.10 -7.42 -1.84
N ILE A 245 6.61 -8.64 -2.03
CA ILE A 245 7.07 -9.52 -0.97
C ILE A 245 8.58 -9.64 -1.05
N PRO A 246 9.31 -9.28 0.02
CA PRO A 246 10.75 -9.45 0.04
C PRO A 246 11.13 -10.93 0.10
N GLY A 247 12.17 -11.30 -0.65
CA GLY A 247 12.77 -12.64 -0.59
C GLY A 247 13.54 -12.89 0.70
N ALA A 248 13.82 -14.16 0.98
CA ALA A 248 14.77 -14.52 2.03
C ALA A 248 16.17 -14.01 1.66
N ALA A 249 16.89 -13.49 2.66
CA ALA A 249 18.26 -13.02 2.49
C ALA A 249 19.25 -14.19 2.62
N GLU A 250 20.09 -14.36 1.60
CA GLU A 250 21.09 -15.44 1.55
C GLU A 250 22.51 -14.88 1.50
N GLY A 251 23.42 -15.50 2.24
CA GLY A 251 24.82 -15.10 2.25
C GLY A 251 25.61 -15.71 1.10
N LEU A 252 26.26 -14.88 0.29
CA LEU A 252 27.13 -15.31 -0.81
C LEU A 252 28.57 -14.83 -0.57
N ARG A 253 29.53 -15.74 -0.68
CA ARG A 253 30.97 -15.43 -0.58
C ARG A 253 31.58 -15.27 -1.97
N VAL A 254 32.04 -14.06 -2.29
CA VAL A 254 32.81 -13.78 -3.50
C VAL A 254 34.29 -14.02 -3.21
N VAL A 255 34.90 -14.99 -3.89
CA VAL A 255 36.30 -15.39 -3.68
C VAL A 255 37.13 -15.20 -4.95
N THR A 256 38.44 -15.05 -4.80
CA THR A 256 39.37 -15.04 -5.92
C THR A 256 39.82 -16.47 -6.22
N ALA A 257 39.92 -16.84 -7.50
CA ALA A 257 40.60 -18.07 -7.88
C ALA A 257 42.11 -17.94 -7.62
N ARG A 258 42.74 -19.03 -7.18
CA ARG A 258 44.20 -19.18 -7.19
C ARG A 258 44.53 -20.25 -8.22
N PRO A 259 45.32 -19.94 -9.26
CA PRO A 259 45.73 -20.97 -10.21
C PRO A 259 46.63 -21.97 -9.47
N VAL A 260 46.33 -23.27 -9.65
CA VAL A 260 47.20 -24.37 -9.22
C VAL A 260 47.56 -25.13 -10.49
N LEU A 261 48.86 -25.18 -10.80
CA LEU A 261 49.39 -26.00 -11.87
C LEU A 261 49.42 -27.45 -11.39
N VAL A 262 48.61 -28.31 -11.99
CA VAL A 262 48.75 -29.76 -11.87
C VAL A 262 49.60 -30.23 -13.04
N GLY A 263 50.84 -30.64 -12.75
CA GLY A 263 51.71 -31.27 -13.75
C GLY A 263 51.16 -32.64 -14.10
N GLY A 264 50.97 -32.89 -15.40
CA GLY A 264 50.67 -34.22 -15.95
C GLY A 264 51.93 -34.97 -16.35
#